data_AF-A0A4Q4BXI4-F1
#
_entry.id   AF-A0A4Q4BXI4-F1
#
_cell.length_a   1.000
_cell.length_b   1.000
_cell.length_c   1.000
_cell.angle_alpha   90.00
_cell.angle_beta   90.00
_cell.angle_gamma   90.00
#
_symmetry.space_group_name_H-M   'P 1'
#
loop_
_entity.id
_entity.type
_entity.pdbx_description
1 polymer ?
#
loop_
_entity_poly.entity_id
_entity_poly.type
_entity_poly.pdbx_seq_one_letter_code
_entity_poly.pdbx_strand_id
1 'polypeptide(L)'
;VLEVISWIEKNSLLWATAGHIPAYGPVTASAEYKAMEPNATYSSLTANMIFDPKTPLAGVAGPIFDVMSTYFVPTLNGEMDPAEAVASIKEELNAL
;
A
#
# COMPACT_ATOMS: atom_id res chain seq x y z
N VAL A 1 -14.65 -0.27 -26.33
CA VAL A 1 -13.66 -0.23 -25.23
C VAL A 1 -14.15 0.63 -24.07
N LEU A 2 -14.47 1.92 -24.28
CA LEU A 2 -14.92 2.79 -23.19
C LEU A 2 -16.21 2.32 -22.50
N GLU A 3 -17.16 1.74 -23.25
CA GLU A 3 -18.39 1.16 -22.67
C GLU A 3 -18.10 0.02 -21.70
N VAL A 4 -17.18 -0.88 -22.07
CA VAL A 4 -16.76 -2.00 -21.23
C VAL A 4 -16.05 -1.50 -19.98
N ILE A 5 -15.13 -0.53 -20.12
CA ILE A 5 -14.44 0.09 -18.98
C ILE A 5 -15.47 0.74 -18.04
N SER A 6 -16.41 1.53 -18.57
CA SER A 6 -17.45 2.14 -17.76
C SER A 6 -18.33 1.10 -17.06
N TRP A 7 -18.63 -0.02 -17.72
CA TRP A 7 -19.42 -1.07 -17.10
C TRP A 7 -18.66 -1.73 -15.96
N ILE A 8 -17.37 -2.05 -16.14
CA ILE A 8 -16.52 -2.63 -15.09
C ILE A 8 -16.44 -1.69 -13.88
N GLU A 9 -16.14 -0.41 -14.10
CA GLU A 9 -16.04 0.60 -13.04
C GLU A 9 -17.35 0.73 -12.24
N LYS A 10 -18.50 0.76 -12.93
CA LYS A 10 -19.82 0.88 -12.28
C LYS A 10 -20.28 -0.39 -11.57
N ASN A 11 -19.75 -1.56 -11.97
CA ASN A 11 -20.09 -2.87 -11.39
C ASN A 11 -18.93 -3.46 -10.56
N SER A 12 -18.04 -2.60 -10.08
CA SER A 12 -16.80 -2.97 -9.38
C SER A 12 -17.01 -3.39 -7.92
N LEU A 13 -18.25 -3.39 -7.40
CA LEU A 13 -18.51 -3.85 -6.03
C LEU A 13 -18.06 -5.30 -5.81
N LEU A 14 -18.15 -6.15 -6.84
CA LEU A 14 -17.61 -7.52 -6.79
C LEU A 14 -16.09 -7.52 -6.55
N TRP A 15 -15.34 -6.59 -7.13
CA TRP A 15 -13.89 -6.49 -6.90
C TRP A 15 -13.57 -6.08 -5.47
N ALA A 16 -14.44 -5.30 -4.84
CA ALA A 16 -14.28 -4.96 -3.43
C ALA A 16 -14.28 -6.21 -2.53
N THR A 17 -15.00 -7.28 -2.88
CA THR A 17 -15.00 -8.51 -2.07
C THR A 17 -13.62 -9.20 -2.02
N ALA A 18 -12.70 -8.87 -2.93
CA ALA A 18 -11.31 -9.33 -2.91
C ALA A 18 -10.36 -8.40 -2.15
N GLY A 19 -10.89 -7.38 -1.44
CA GLY A 19 -10.10 -6.40 -0.71
C GLY A 19 -9.63 -5.21 -1.55
N HIS A 20 -10.19 -5.00 -2.74
CA HIS A 20 -9.90 -3.81 -3.53
C HIS A 20 -10.75 -2.60 -3.09
N ILE A 21 -10.24 -1.40 -3.35
CA ILE A 21 -11.01 -0.15 -3.26
C ILE A 21 -11.36 0.28 -4.68
N PRO A 22 -12.65 0.19 -5.07
CA PRO A 22 -13.09 0.69 -6.36
C PRO A 22 -12.77 2.17 -6.58
N ALA A 23 -12.30 2.52 -7.79
CA ALA A 23 -12.01 3.90 -8.16
C ALA A 23 -13.30 4.72 -8.40
N TYR A 24 -14.39 4.05 -8.81
CA TYR A 24 -15.67 4.70 -9.03
C TYR A 24 -16.37 5.06 -7.70
N GLY A 25 -16.25 6.33 -7.30
CA GLY A 25 -16.77 6.85 -6.02
C GLY A 25 -18.22 6.47 -5.65
N PRO A 26 -19.19 6.41 -6.59
CA PRO A 26 -20.54 5.94 -6.26
C PRO A 26 -20.60 4.51 -5.72
N VAL A 27 -19.67 3.62 -6.12
CA VAL A 27 -19.58 2.26 -5.56
C VAL A 27 -19.08 2.32 -4.12
N THR A 28 -18.04 3.11 -3.83
CA THR A 28 -17.53 3.25 -2.44
C THR A 28 -18.49 4.03 -1.54
N ALA A 29 -19.36 4.87 -2.11
CA ALA A 29 -20.41 5.59 -1.39
C ALA A 29 -21.65 4.74 -1.08
N SER A 30 -21.81 3.56 -1.70
CA SER A 30 -22.95 2.65 -1.54
C SER A 30 -23.08 2.11 -0.12
N ALA A 31 -24.29 1.68 0.26
CA ALA A 31 -24.52 1.08 1.58
C ALA A 31 -23.79 -0.27 1.71
N GLU A 32 -23.73 -1.02 0.61
CA GLU A 32 -23.11 -2.32 0.50
C GLU A 32 -21.59 -2.23 0.73
N TYR A 33 -20.91 -1.27 0.10
CA TYR A 33 -19.48 -1.07 0.33
C TYR A 33 -19.21 -0.57 1.74
N LYS A 34 -20.02 0.35 2.27
CA LYS A 34 -19.89 0.86 3.64
C LYS A 34 -20.13 -0.18 4.73
N ALA A 35 -20.83 -1.27 4.40
CA ALA A 35 -21.02 -2.41 5.29
C ALA A 35 -19.92 -3.50 5.13
N MET A 36 -19.01 -3.34 4.17
CA MET A 36 -17.99 -4.33 3.86
C MET A 36 -16.72 -4.07 4.67
N GLU A 37 -16.48 -4.90 5.69
CA GLU A 37 -15.25 -4.84 6.48
C GLU A 37 -14.22 -5.88 6.02
N PRO A 38 -12.91 -5.56 6.06
CA PRO A 38 -12.32 -4.31 6.57
C PRO A 38 -12.27 -3.14 5.56
N ASN A 39 -12.81 -3.32 4.35
CA ASN A 39 -12.72 -2.36 3.24
C ASN A 39 -13.21 -0.96 3.60
N ALA A 40 -14.39 -0.86 4.22
CA ALA A 40 -14.95 0.39 4.66
C ALA A 40 -13.98 1.12 5.60
N THR A 41 -13.43 0.41 6.59
CA THR A 41 -12.48 0.97 7.55
C THR A 41 -11.23 1.56 6.87
N TYR A 42 -10.51 0.77 6.09
CA TYR A 42 -9.23 1.24 5.51
C TYR A 42 -9.42 2.14 4.28
N SER A 43 -10.61 2.19 3.66
CA SER A 43 -10.86 3.05 2.49
C SER A 43 -10.59 4.53 2.76
N SER A 44 -10.79 4.98 4.01
CA SER A 44 -10.49 6.34 4.45
C SER A 44 -9.01 6.74 4.28
N LEU A 45 -8.09 5.76 4.29
CA LEU A 45 -6.66 5.98 4.10
C LEU A 45 -6.31 6.47 2.70
N THR A 46 -7.19 6.24 1.71
CA THR A 46 -7.00 6.69 0.32
C THR A 46 -6.89 8.21 0.18
N ALA A 47 -7.49 8.97 1.12
CA ALA A 47 -7.43 10.43 1.11
C ALA A 47 -6.01 10.98 1.27
N ASN A 48 -5.10 10.22 1.91
CA ASN A 48 -3.71 10.61 2.16
C ASN A 48 -2.75 9.47 1.84
N MET A 49 -3.05 8.68 0.81
CA MET A 49 -2.25 7.52 0.46
C MET A 49 -0.86 7.94 -0.03
N ILE A 50 0.16 7.30 0.54
CA ILE A 50 1.56 7.45 0.13
C ILE A 50 1.91 6.18 -0.66
N PHE A 51 2.34 6.38 -1.90
CA PHE A 51 2.84 5.28 -2.74
C PHE A 51 4.34 5.10 -2.51
N ASP A 52 4.81 3.88 -2.74
CA ASP A 52 6.24 3.61 -2.84
C ASP A 52 6.90 4.55 -3.87
N PRO A 53 8.16 4.96 -3.64
CA PRO A 53 8.90 5.76 -4.60
C PRO A 53 9.00 5.04 -5.96
N LYS A 54 8.98 5.80 -7.05
CA LYS A 54 9.16 5.25 -8.40
C LYS A 54 10.63 4.90 -8.64
N THR A 55 11.04 3.70 -8.25
CA THR A 55 12.40 3.19 -8.43
C THR A 55 12.37 1.67 -8.57
N PRO A 56 13.30 1.05 -9.31
CA PRO A 56 13.47 -0.41 -9.31
C PRO A 56 13.75 -1.00 -7.92
N LEU A 57 14.18 -0.17 -6.96
CA LEU A 57 14.47 -0.60 -5.60
C LEU A 57 13.22 -0.76 -4.73
N ALA A 58 12.08 -0.18 -5.12
CA ALA A 58 10.85 -0.13 -4.34
C ALA A 58 9.66 -0.76 -5.09
N GLY A 59 8.57 -1.04 -4.38
CA GLY A 59 7.45 -1.82 -4.88
C GLY A 59 7.58 -3.31 -4.61
N VAL A 60 6.53 -4.07 -4.94
CA VAL A 60 6.45 -5.52 -4.68
C VAL A 60 7.70 -6.23 -5.20
N ALA A 61 8.33 -7.03 -4.32
CA ALA A 61 9.57 -7.75 -4.58
C ALA A 61 10.82 -6.87 -4.85
N GLY A 62 10.74 -5.57 -4.58
CA GLY A 62 11.90 -4.69 -4.57
C GLY A 62 12.79 -4.94 -3.34
N PRO A 63 14.11 -4.71 -3.46
CA PRO A 63 15.07 -4.95 -2.37
C PRO A 63 14.83 -4.09 -1.12
N ILE A 64 14.02 -3.03 -1.22
CA ILE A 64 13.72 -2.15 -0.07
C ILE A 64 13.20 -2.91 1.15
N PHE A 65 12.39 -3.95 0.96
CA PHE A 65 11.83 -4.72 2.08
C PHE A 65 12.88 -5.55 2.82
N ASP A 66 13.81 -6.15 2.09
CA ASP A 66 14.90 -6.95 2.66
C ASP A 66 15.87 -6.05 3.42
N VAL A 67 16.29 -4.93 2.80
CA VAL A 67 17.19 -3.95 3.42
C VAL A 67 16.56 -3.38 4.69
N MET A 68 15.29 -2.94 4.66
CA MET A 68 14.62 -2.43 5.85
C MET A 68 14.54 -3.48 6.96
N SER A 69 14.23 -4.74 6.63
CA SER A 69 14.09 -5.83 7.60
C SER A 69 15.40 -6.12 8.34
N THR A 70 16.55 -6.05 7.64
CA THR A 70 17.89 -6.24 8.22
C THR A 70 18.14 -5.31 9.40
N TYR A 71 17.72 -4.05 9.32
CA TYR A 71 17.98 -3.05 10.36
C TYR A 71 16.82 -2.87 11.36
N PHE A 72 15.58 -3.13 10.96
CA PHE A 72 14.44 -3.02 11.88
C PHE A 72 14.47 -4.05 13.01
N VAL A 73 14.85 -5.30 12.73
CA VAL A 73 14.89 -6.37 13.75
C VAL A 73 15.79 -6.02 14.94
N PRO A 74 17.08 -5.70 14.77
CA PRO A 74 17.95 -5.33 15.90
C PRO A 74 17.51 -4.02 16.57
N THR A 75 16.99 -3.05 15.80
CA THR A 75 16.49 -1.79 16.36
C THR A 75 15.31 -2.01 17.30
N LEU A 76 14.34 -2.84 16.90
CA LEU A 76 13.17 -3.17 17.72
C LEU A 76 13.53 -3.97 18.99
N ASN A 77 14.62 -4.72 18.94
CA ASN A 77 15.18 -5.43 20.11
C ASN A 77 16.01 -4.53 21.03
N GLY A 78 16.25 -3.27 20.66
CA GLY A 78 17.10 -2.34 21.41
C GLY A 78 18.60 -2.59 21.26
N GLU A 79 19.00 -3.31 20.21
CA GLU A 79 20.39 -3.67 19.91
C GLU A 79 21.09 -2.66 18.98
N MET A 80 20.30 -1.77 18.36
CA MET A 80 20.78 -0.72 17.43
C MET A 80 20.02 0.58 17.68
N ASP A 81 20.71 1.72 17.57
CA ASP A 81 20.08 3.03 17.66
C ASP A 81 19.17 3.28 16.43
N PRO A 82 17.94 3.80 16.60
CA PRO A 82 17.05 4.06 15.48
C PRO A 82 17.60 5.02 14.41
N ALA A 83 18.41 6.01 14.79
CA ALA A 83 19.01 6.92 13.82
C ALA A 83 20.12 6.24 13.02
N GLU A 84 20.90 5.37 13.67
CA GLU A 84 21.88 4.50 13.00
C GLU A 84 21.20 3.58 11.99
N ALA A 85 20.11 2.92 12.38
CA ALA A 85 19.35 2.05 11.49
C ALA A 85 18.87 2.77 10.22
N VAL A 86 18.32 3.99 10.36
CA VAL A 86 17.88 4.80 9.22
C VAL A 86 19.06 5.21 8.33
N ALA A 87 20.22 5.54 8.92
CA ALA A 87 21.42 5.86 8.15
C ALA A 87 21.88 4.64 7.33
N SER A 88 21.95 3.46 7.94
CA SER A 88 22.36 2.22 7.29
C SER A 88 21.40 1.77 6.19
N ILE A 89 20.08 1.86 6.41
CA ILE A 89 19.07 1.60 5.37
C ILE A 89 19.33 2.48 4.15
N LYS A 90 19.58 3.78 4.36
CA LYS A 90 19.84 4.71 3.26
C LYS A 90 21.15 4.40 2.55
N GLU A 91 22.21 4.06 3.28
CA GLU A 91 23.50 3.73 2.70
C GLU A 91 23.39 2.47 1.82
N GLU A 92 22.81 1.40 2.35
CA GLU A 92 22.66 0.14 1.63
C GLU A 92 21.76 0.28 0.40
N LEU A 93 20.62 0.97 0.50
CA LEU A 93 19.77 1.21 -0.67
C LEU A 93 20.47 2.02 -1.77
N ASN A 94 21.35 2.96 -1.42
CA ASN A 94 22.11 3.73 -2.42
C ASN A 94 23.26 2.94 -3.05
N ALA A 95 23.64 1.81 -2.47
CA ALA A 95 24.71 0.94 -2.96
C ALA A 95 24.21 -0.15 -3.94
N LEU A 96 22.89 -0.31 -4.07
CA LEU A 96 22.22 -1.21 -5.02
C LEU A 96 22.03 -0.57 -6.39
#